data_AF-A0A7J5U1E0-F1
#
_entry.id   AF-A0A7J5U1E0-F1
#
_cell.length_a   1.000
_cell.length_b   1.000
_cell.length_c   1.000
_cell.angle_alpha   90.00
_cell.angle_beta   90.00
_cell.angle_gamma   90.00
#
_symmetry.space_group_name_H-M   'P 1'
#
loop_
_entity.id
_entity.type
_entity.pdbx_description
1 polymer ?
#
loop_
_entity_poly.entity_id
_entity_poly.type
_entity_poly.pdbx_seq_one_letter_code
_entity_poly.pdbx_strand_id
1 'polypeptide(L)'
;MLQTLSAFLYRTASRKTLWLATLLYLPFPTLFFRNLEEKMNKLAGQPIGPIDLLFGYNPDRIMQMVAAYGPEGRAIYAQGELTIDLIYPIVYTFLLATVLSLLFRKRPYAPFAQVNLLPLSVLFFDFCENACIVYLLKSYPATSPTVAALCSVLTTLKWLAAAAVLGLIVYGVIRRATGRGR
;
A
#
# COMPACT_ATOMS: atom_id res chain seq x y z
N MET A 1 3.91 22.69 -7.38
CA MET A 1 4.07 21.68 -6.31
C MET A 1 4.36 20.28 -6.87
N LEU A 2 3.46 19.64 -7.63
CA LEU A 2 3.68 18.27 -8.15
C LEU A 2 4.88 18.14 -9.10
N GLN A 3 5.12 19.11 -9.98
CA GLN A 3 6.31 19.11 -10.85
C GLN A 3 7.61 19.16 -10.05
N THR A 4 7.65 20.00 -9.00
CA THR A 4 8.79 20.12 -8.08
C THR A 4 9.07 18.81 -7.35
N LEU A 5 8.01 18.14 -6.87
CA LEU A 5 8.12 16.83 -6.22
C LEU A 5 8.65 15.76 -7.19
N SER A 6 8.11 15.70 -8.41
CA SER A 6 8.59 14.79 -9.46
C SER A 6 10.06 15.02 -9.78
N ALA A 7 10.46 16.28 -9.98
CA ALA A 7 11.85 16.64 -10.25
C ALA A 7 12.78 16.26 -9.09
N PHE A 8 12.33 16.45 -7.85
CA PHE A 8 13.06 16.01 -6.66
C PHE A 8 13.27 14.49 -6.66
N LEU A 9 12.21 13.70 -6.91
CA LEU A 9 12.29 12.23 -6.97
C LEU A 9 13.22 11.74 -8.08
N TYR A 10 13.18 12.36 -9.28
CA TYR A 10 14.11 12.02 -10.34
C TYR A 10 15.56 12.35 -9.98
N ARG A 11 15.80 13.48 -9.31
CA ARG A 11 17.14 13.91 -8.89
C ARG A 11 17.73 13.01 -7.80
N THR A 12 16.90 12.54 -6.85
CA THR A 12 17.34 11.68 -5.74
C THR A 12 17.42 10.21 -6.13
N ALA A 13 16.75 9.78 -7.20
CA ALA A 13 16.74 8.39 -7.64
C ALA A 13 18.13 7.92 -8.11
N SER A 14 18.71 7.01 -7.32
CA SER A 14 20.00 6.39 -7.59
C SER A 14 19.99 4.91 -7.17
N ARG A 15 21.01 4.14 -7.54
CA ARG A 15 21.16 2.75 -7.05
C ARG A 15 21.28 2.71 -5.51
N LYS A 16 21.96 3.70 -4.90
CA LYS A 16 22.10 3.80 -3.44
C LYS A 16 20.74 4.05 -2.78
N THR A 17 19.95 4.97 -3.34
CA THR A 17 18.59 5.29 -2.88
C THR A 17 17.67 4.07 -3.00
N LEU A 18 17.77 3.32 -4.11
CA LEU A 18 17.01 2.08 -4.30
C LEU A 18 17.37 1.03 -3.24
N TRP A 19 18.66 0.80 -2.98
CA TRP A 19 19.10 -0.13 -1.95
C TRP A 19 18.62 0.28 -0.57
N LEU A 20 18.78 1.56 -0.21
CA LEU A 20 18.30 2.08 1.07
C LEU A 20 16.78 1.90 1.21
N ALA A 21 16.00 2.30 0.20
CA ALA A 21 14.54 2.15 0.22
C ALA A 21 14.12 0.67 0.32
N THR A 22 14.84 -0.23 -0.34
CA THR A 22 14.60 -1.68 -0.25
C THR A 22 14.90 -2.19 1.16
N LEU A 23 16.04 -1.82 1.75
CA LEU A 23 16.40 -2.20 3.11
C LEU A 23 15.40 -1.70 4.16
N LEU A 24 14.86 -0.48 3.97
CA LEU A 24 13.81 0.07 4.83
C LEU A 24 12.46 -0.65 4.64
N TYR A 25 12.17 -1.14 3.43
CA TYR A 25 10.93 -1.85 3.10
C TYR A 25 10.90 -3.27 3.69
N LEU A 26 12.01 -4.03 3.59
CA LEU A 26 12.02 -5.47 3.92
C LEU A 26 11.50 -5.85 5.32
N PRO A 27 11.77 -5.11 6.41
CA PRO A 27 11.26 -5.45 7.74
C PRO A 27 9.74 -5.45 7.86
N PHE A 28 9.03 -4.67 7.03
CA PHE A 28 7.56 -4.56 7.12
C PHE A 28 6.84 -5.88 6.84
N PRO A 29 6.94 -6.48 5.64
CA PRO A 29 6.27 -7.76 5.37
C PRO A 29 6.89 -8.93 6.15
N THR A 30 8.21 -8.90 6.40
CA THR A 30 8.91 -10.08 6.96
C THR A 30 8.84 -10.17 8.48
N LEU A 31 8.79 -9.03 9.18
CA LEU A 31 8.81 -8.97 10.64
C LEU A 31 7.56 -8.30 11.19
N PHE A 32 7.26 -7.07 10.78
CA PHE A 32 6.20 -6.28 11.42
C PHE A 32 4.81 -6.84 11.16
N PHE A 33 4.42 -7.03 9.89
CA PHE A 33 3.09 -7.54 9.54
C PHE A 33 2.93 -9.00 9.87
N ARG A 34 3.95 -9.83 9.65
CA ARG A 34 3.93 -11.23 10.08
C ARG A 34 3.64 -11.35 11.58
N ASN A 35 4.36 -10.59 12.41
CA ASN A 35 4.15 -10.63 13.86
C ASN A 35 2.78 -10.06 14.28
N LEU A 36 2.28 -9.04 13.58
CA LEU A 36 0.96 -8.46 13.83
C LEU A 36 -0.14 -9.47 13.50
N GLU A 37 -0.08 -10.10 12.33
CA GLU A 37 -1.04 -11.10 11.87
C GLU A 37 -1.03 -12.34 12.78
N GLU A 38 0.14 -12.86 13.14
CA GLU A 38 0.26 -13.99 14.07
C GLU A 38 -0.40 -13.69 15.43
N LYS A 39 -0.22 -12.47 15.95
CA LYS A 39 -0.87 -12.03 17.19
C LYS A 39 -2.38 -11.87 17.04
N MET A 40 -2.85 -11.24 15.96
CA MET A 40 -4.27 -11.09 15.65
C MET A 40 -4.96 -12.45 15.57
N ASN A 41 -4.41 -13.38 14.79
CA ASN A 41 -4.96 -14.72 14.61
C ASN A 41 -4.97 -15.51 15.92
N LYS A 42 -3.90 -15.39 16.74
CA LYS A 42 -3.85 -16.02 18.07
C LYS A 42 -4.94 -15.50 19.01
N LEU A 43 -5.17 -14.18 19.04
CA LEU A 43 -6.22 -13.56 19.86
C LEU A 43 -7.62 -13.92 19.36
N ALA A 44 -7.80 -14.04 18.05
CA ALA A 44 -9.05 -14.46 17.45
C ALA A 44 -9.32 -15.98 17.57
N GLY A 45 -8.31 -16.78 17.92
CA GLY A 45 -8.40 -18.24 17.99
C GLY A 45 -8.49 -18.95 16.63
N GLN A 46 -8.31 -18.23 15.52
CA GLN A 46 -8.41 -18.77 14.16
C GLN A 46 -7.63 -17.87 13.16
N PRO A 47 -7.19 -18.42 12.00
CA PRO A 47 -6.55 -17.62 10.96
C PRO A 47 -7.60 -16.79 10.21
N ILE A 48 -7.63 -15.49 10.47
CA ILE A 48 -8.52 -14.53 9.78
C ILE A 48 -7.73 -13.75 8.71
N GLY A 49 -6.49 -13.39 9.03
CA GLY A 49 -5.69 -12.48 8.22
C GLY A 49 -6.19 -11.03 8.30
N PRO A 50 -5.53 -10.09 7.60
CA PRO A 50 -5.86 -8.67 7.66
C PRO A 50 -6.84 -8.25 6.53
N ILE A 51 -7.63 -7.19 6.76
CA ILE A 51 -8.67 -6.70 5.85
C ILE A 51 -8.07 -6.04 4.59
N ASP A 52 -6.96 -5.33 4.74
CA ASP A 52 -6.25 -4.57 3.70
C ASP A 52 -5.59 -5.44 2.63
N LEU A 53 -5.54 -6.77 2.84
CA LEU A 53 -5.12 -7.77 1.86
C LEU A 53 -6.28 -8.42 1.10
N LEU A 54 -7.53 -8.07 1.42
CA LEU A 54 -8.68 -8.54 0.64
C LEU A 54 -8.57 -8.06 -0.81
N PHE A 55 -9.11 -8.87 -1.72
CA PHE A 55 -9.21 -8.54 -3.13
C PHE A 55 -10.67 -8.46 -3.55
N GLY A 56 -11.01 -7.40 -4.28
CA GLY A 56 -12.35 -7.18 -4.84
C GLY A 56 -13.35 -6.56 -3.85
N TYR A 57 -14.58 -6.35 -4.34
CA TYR A 57 -15.65 -5.71 -3.58
C TYR A 57 -16.42 -6.73 -2.74
N ASN A 58 -16.26 -6.69 -1.41
CA ASN A 58 -16.96 -7.58 -0.47
C ASN A 58 -17.11 -6.96 0.95
N PRO A 59 -18.02 -5.99 1.13
CA PRO A 59 -18.24 -5.34 2.43
C PRO A 59 -18.75 -6.30 3.51
N ASP A 60 -19.54 -7.31 3.14
CA ASP A 60 -20.04 -8.31 4.10
C ASP A 60 -18.91 -9.13 4.69
N ARG A 61 -17.92 -9.51 3.86
CA ARG A 61 -16.72 -10.19 4.35
C ARG A 61 -15.92 -9.33 5.32
N ILE A 62 -15.80 -8.02 5.05
CA ILE A 62 -15.14 -7.09 5.97
C ILE A 62 -15.84 -7.10 7.33
N MET A 63 -17.16 -6.96 7.36
CA MET A 63 -17.92 -6.98 8.62
C MET A 63 -17.78 -8.32 9.37
N GLN A 64 -17.80 -9.45 8.64
CA GLN A 64 -17.56 -10.78 9.22
C GLN A 64 -16.16 -10.88 9.85
N MET A 65 -15.13 -10.34 9.19
CA MET A 65 -13.77 -10.33 9.72
C MET A 65 -13.67 -9.46 10.98
N VAL A 66 -14.27 -8.25 10.97
CA VAL A 66 -14.33 -7.36 12.15
C VAL A 66 -14.95 -8.05 13.36
N ALA A 67 -16.04 -8.78 13.16
CA ALA A 67 -16.66 -9.57 14.22
C ALA A 67 -15.74 -10.70 14.71
N ALA A 68 -15.14 -11.44 13.77
CA ALA A 68 -14.33 -12.63 14.05
C ALA A 68 -13.02 -12.33 14.82
N TYR A 69 -12.45 -11.13 14.73
CA TYR A 69 -11.22 -10.78 15.45
C TYR A 69 -11.36 -10.81 16.98
N GLY A 70 -12.58 -10.70 17.52
CA GLY A 70 -12.77 -10.51 18.96
C GLY A 70 -12.28 -9.13 19.46
N PRO A 71 -12.56 -8.77 20.72
CA PRO A 71 -12.25 -7.43 21.24
C PRO A 71 -10.73 -7.14 21.26
N GLU A 72 -9.90 -8.07 21.71
CA GLU A 72 -8.45 -7.91 21.79
C GLU A 72 -7.81 -7.89 20.39
N GLY A 73 -8.28 -8.74 19.47
CA GLY A 73 -7.81 -8.77 18.08
C GLY A 73 -8.13 -7.47 17.34
N ARG A 74 -9.32 -6.89 17.54
CA ARG A 74 -9.66 -5.56 16.98
C ARG A 74 -8.77 -4.46 17.55
N ALA A 75 -8.49 -4.49 18.86
CA ALA A 75 -7.65 -3.48 19.50
C ALA A 75 -6.21 -3.50 18.97
N ILE A 76 -5.60 -4.69 18.87
CA ILE A 76 -4.22 -4.80 18.35
C ILE A 76 -4.15 -4.47 16.86
N TYR A 77 -5.16 -4.86 16.08
CA TYR A 77 -5.21 -4.55 14.66
C TYR A 77 -5.35 -3.04 14.42
N ALA A 78 -6.28 -2.38 15.11
CA ALA A 78 -6.43 -0.94 15.03
C ALA A 78 -5.16 -0.19 15.46
N GLN A 79 -4.41 -0.72 16.43
CA GLN A 79 -3.12 -0.15 16.82
C GLN A 79 -2.05 -0.34 15.73
N GLY A 80 -2.03 -1.49 15.05
CA GLY A 80 -1.15 -1.76 13.91
C GLY A 80 -1.37 -0.77 12.76
N GLU A 81 -2.63 -0.59 12.37
CA GLU A 81 -3.08 0.39 11.38
C GLU A 81 -2.65 1.82 11.72
N LEU A 82 -2.77 2.21 13.00
CA LEU A 82 -2.41 3.55 13.48
C LEU A 82 -0.90 3.75 13.72
N THR A 83 -0.06 2.73 13.51
CA THR A 83 1.39 2.82 13.77
C THR A 83 2.23 2.27 12.64
N ILE A 84 2.27 0.94 12.50
CA ILE A 84 3.07 0.25 11.50
C ILE A 84 2.57 0.62 10.10
N ASP A 85 1.25 0.59 9.91
CA ASP A 85 0.63 0.84 8.60
C ASP A 85 0.44 2.31 8.25
N LEU A 86 0.86 3.22 9.12
CA LEU A 86 1.03 4.62 8.77
C LEU A 86 2.38 4.87 8.07
N ILE A 87 3.41 4.11 8.45
CA ILE A 87 4.78 4.29 7.95
C ILE A 87 5.01 3.42 6.71
N TYR A 88 4.48 2.20 6.71
CA TYR A 88 4.65 1.25 5.62
C TYR A 88 4.36 1.83 4.22
N PRO A 89 3.20 2.46 3.97
CA PRO A 89 2.88 2.95 2.64
C PRO A 89 3.74 4.12 2.21
N ILE A 90 4.26 4.92 3.13
CA ILE A 90 5.25 5.96 2.82
C ILE A 90 6.53 5.31 2.30
N VAL A 91 7.00 4.25 2.96
CA VAL A 91 8.22 3.54 2.60
C VAL A 91 8.08 2.84 1.25
N TYR A 92 7.02 2.05 1.02
CA TYR A 92 6.85 1.39 -0.28
C TYR A 92 6.60 2.43 -1.39
N THR A 93 5.90 3.53 -1.12
CA THR A 93 5.66 4.58 -2.11
C THR A 93 6.95 5.22 -2.57
N PHE A 94 7.85 5.53 -1.63
CA PHE A 94 9.18 6.04 -1.96
C PHE A 94 10.01 5.02 -2.75
N LEU A 95 9.94 3.74 -2.39
CA LEU A 95 10.60 2.66 -3.13
C LEU A 95 10.09 2.58 -4.58
N LEU A 96 8.78 2.50 -4.78
CA LEU A 96 8.15 2.40 -6.10
C LEU A 96 8.43 3.66 -6.94
N ALA A 97 8.36 4.85 -6.34
CA ALA A 97 8.68 6.10 -7.01
C ALA A 97 10.16 6.16 -7.43
N THR A 98 11.06 5.63 -6.61
CA THR A 98 12.50 5.50 -6.94
C THR A 98 12.71 4.54 -8.11
N VAL A 99 12.04 3.38 -8.12
CA VAL A 99 12.10 2.42 -9.22
C VAL A 99 11.62 3.05 -10.53
N LEU A 100 10.43 3.67 -10.53
CA LEU A 100 9.89 4.35 -11.70
C LEU A 100 10.81 5.50 -12.16
N SER A 101 11.32 6.31 -11.22
CA SER A 101 12.28 7.37 -11.55
C SER A 101 13.52 6.81 -12.24
N LEU A 102 14.09 5.73 -11.70
CA LEU A 102 15.24 5.07 -12.29
C LEU A 102 14.94 4.54 -13.67
N LEU A 103 13.76 3.96 -13.93
CA LEU A 103 13.34 3.39 -15.22
C LEU A 103 13.07 4.47 -16.28
N PHE A 104 12.40 5.56 -15.92
CA PHE A 104 11.87 6.55 -16.87
C PHE A 104 12.65 7.87 -16.94
N ARG A 105 13.68 8.12 -16.12
CA ARG A 105 14.49 9.37 -16.15
C ARG A 105 15.08 9.80 -17.51
N LYS A 106 15.20 8.89 -18.48
CA LYS A 106 15.66 9.19 -19.85
C LYS A 106 14.51 9.47 -20.83
N ARG A 107 13.28 9.55 -20.34
CA ARG A 107 12.04 9.68 -21.12
C ARG A 107 11.19 10.84 -20.57
N PRO A 108 11.67 12.10 -20.67
CA PRO A 108 11.00 13.25 -20.07
C PRO A 108 9.74 13.71 -20.84
N TYR A 109 9.29 12.98 -21.86
CA TYR A 109 8.12 13.34 -22.66
C TYR A 109 6.83 12.75 -22.07
N ALA A 110 5.70 13.42 -22.34
CA ALA A 110 4.37 12.91 -21.96
C ALA A 110 4.06 11.57 -22.66
N PRO A 111 3.42 10.60 -21.98
CA PRO A 111 2.86 10.68 -20.62
C PRO A 111 3.83 10.34 -19.48
N PHE A 112 5.11 10.08 -19.77
CA PHE A 112 6.06 9.52 -18.78
C PHE A 112 6.77 10.57 -17.92
N ALA A 113 6.63 11.86 -18.23
CA ALA A 113 7.31 12.95 -17.54
C ALA A 113 7.11 12.96 -16.02
N GLN A 114 5.96 12.49 -15.50
CA GLN A 114 5.66 12.47 -14.06
C GLN A 114 5.19 11.09 -13.58
N VAL A 115 5.56 10.02 -14.29
CA VAL A 115 5.14 8.65 -13.95
C VAL A 115 5.59 8.22 -12.54
N ASN A 116 6.69 8.80 -12.04
CA ASN A 116 7.19 8.57 -10.69
C ASN A 116 6.29 9.11 -9.56
N LEU A 117 5.26 9.89 -9.87
CA LEU A 117 4.24 10.33 -8.91
C LEU A 117 3.08 9.35 -8.79
N LEU A 118 2.92 8.41 -9.72
CA LEU A 118 1.81 7.45 -9.70
C LEU A 118 1.72 6.66 -8.37
N PRO A 119 2.82 6.24 -7.72
CA PRO A 119 2.74 5.57 -6.42
C PRO A 119 2.05 6.37 -5.31
N LEU A 120 1.97 7.71 -5.41
CA LEU A 120 1.21 8.54 -4.46
C LEU A 120 -0.29 8.24 -4.47
N SER A 121 -0.83 7.73 -5.58
CA SER A 121 -2.24 7.27 -5.63
C SER A 121 -2.46 6.03 -4.77
N VAL A 122 -1.47 5.11 -4.74
CA VAL A 122 -1.52 3.93 -3.88
C VAL A 122 -1.48 4.36 -2.42
N LEU A 123 -0.56 5.25 -2.04
CA LEU A 123 -0.47 5.84 -0.69
C LEU A 123 -1.79 6.48 -0.24
N PHE A 124 -2.42 7.25 -1.13
CA PHE A 124 -3.67 7.94 -0.82
C PHE A 124 -4.79 6.94 -0.53
N PHE A 125 -4.98 5.93 -1.38
CA PHE A 125 -6.04 4.93 -1.17
C PHE A 125 -5.79 4.07 0.06
N ASP A 126 -4.52 3.70 0.31
CA ASP A 126 -4.10 2.95 1.49
C ASP A 126 -4.44 3.71 2.79
N PHE A 127 -4.06 4.99 2.90
CA PHE A 127 -4.43 5.80 4.07
C PHE A 127 -5.94 5.98 4.27
N CYS A 128 -6.70 6.16 3.19
CA CYS A 128 -8.16 6.24 3.29
C CYS A 128 -8.78 4.90 3.72
N GLU A 129 -8.27 3.79 3.20
CA GLU A 129 -8.69 2.44 3.58
C GLU A 129 -8.39 2.17 5.05
N ASN A 130 -7.17 2.42 5.50
CA ASN A 130 -6.75 2.19 6.89
C ASN A 130 -7.61 3.00 7.86
N ALA A 131 -8.00 4.22 7.49
CA ALA A 131 -8.96 5.01 8.27
C ALA A 131 -10.35 4.33 8.38
N CYS A 132 -10.84 3.70 7.31
CA CYS A 132 -12.08 2.92 7.33
C CYS A 132 -11.93 1.68 8.21
N ILE A 133 -10.82 0.94 8.08
CA ILE A 133 -10.52 -0.25 8.89
C ILE A 133 -10.52 0.12 10.38
N VAL A 134 -9.75 1.14 10.77
CA VAL A 134 -9.69 1.62 12.16
C VAL A 134 -11.07 2.00 12.68
N TYR A 135 -11.87 2.72 11.88
CA TYR A 135 -13.24 3.07 12.26
C TYR A 135 -14.08 1.82 12.52
N LEU A 136 -14.07 0.84 11.61
CA LEU A 136 -14.86 -0.39 11.73
C LEU A 136 -14.42 -1.22 12.95
N LEU A 137 -13.12 -1.35 13.19
CA LEU A 137 -12.58 -2.08 14.34
C LEU A 137 -12.97 -1.42 15.67
N LYS A 138 -12.95 -0.07 15.74
CA LYS A 138 -13.23 0.67 16.98
C LYS A 138 -14.73 0.89 17.25
N SER A 139 -15.56 0.88 16.21
CA SER A 139 -17.02 1.11 16.34
C SER A 139 -17.82 -0.17 16.58
N TYR A 140 -17.21 -1.36 16.48
CA TYR A 140 -17.90 -2.61 16.73
C TYR A 140 -18.50 -2.70 18.15
N PRO A 141 -19.76 -3.15 18.33
CA PRO A 141 -20.65 -3.77 17.33
C PRO A 141 -21.49 -2.78 16.51
N ALA A 142 -21.44 -1.48 16.79
CA ALA A 142 -22.19 -0.43 16.09
C ALA A 142 -21.48 0.04 14.80
N THR A 143 -20.93 -0.90 14.01
CA THR A 143 -20.25 -0.60 12.73
C THR A 143 -21.22 -0.10 11.66
N SER A 144 -20.70 0.58 10.64
CA SER A 144 -21.48 1.12 9.51
C SER A 144 -21.28 0.30 8.23
N PRO A 145 -22.34 -0.28 7.64
CA PRO A 145 -22.27 -0.94 6.33
C PRO A 145 -21.75 -0.01 5.22
N THR A 146 -22.06 1.28 5.30
CA THR A 146 -21.57 2.30 4.37
C THR A 146 -20.05 2.44 4.46
N VAL A 147 -19.48 2.41 5.67
CA VAL A 147 -18.02 2.48 5.85
C VAL A 147 -17.35 1.18 5.38
N ALA A 148 -17.99 0.02 5.58
CA ALA A 148 -17.50 -1.24 5.02
C ALA A 148 -17.49 -1.23 3.48
N ALA A 149 -18.54 -0.70 2.85
CA ALA A 149 -18.60 -0.52 1.39
C ALA A 149 -17.51 0.44 0.90
N LEU A 150 -17.33 1.59 1.57
CA LEU A 150 -16.26 2.54 1.25
C LEU A 150 -14.88 1.90 1.40
N CYS A 151 -14.63 1.18 2.50
CA CYS A 151 -13.40 0.43 2.73
C CYS A 151 -13.10 -0.49 1.54
N SER A 152 -14.09 -1.28 1.11
CA SER A 152 -13.92 -2.22 0.01
C SER A 152 -13.66 -1.56 -1.35
N VAL A 153 -14.27 -0.40 -1.62
CA VAL A 153 -13.96 0.42 -2.80
C VAL A 153 -12.51 0.93 -2.73
N LEU A 154 -12.08 1.45 -1.59
CA LEU A 154 -10.73 1.96 -1.39
C LEU A 154 -9.67 0.86 -1.52
N THR A 155 -9.90 -0.32 -0.94
CA THR A 155 -9.06 -1.52 -1.14
C THR A 155 -8.93 -1.85 -2.63
N THR A 156 -10.04 -1.84 -3.37
CA THR A 156 -10.04 -2.14 -4.81
C THR A 156 -9.25 -1.08 -5.59
N LEU A 157 -9.47 0.21 -5.30
CA LEU A 157 -8.74 1.31 -5.95
C LEU A 157 -7.25 1.28 -5.64
N LYS A 158 -6.87 0.95 -4.40
CA LYS A 158 -5.48 0.70 -3.99
C LYS A 158 -4.84 -0.37 -4.86
N TRP A 159 -5.49 -1.53 -4.98
CA TRP A 159 -4.97 -2.65 -5.77
C TRP A 159 -4.89 -2.33 -7.27
N LEU A 160 -5.86 -1.61 -7.83
CA LEU A 160 -5.80 -1.14 -9.22
C LEU A 160 -4.65 -0.16 -9.45
N ALA A 161 -4.45 0.79 -8.54
CA ALA A 161 -3.33 1.72 -8.58
C ALA A 161 -1.98 1.00 -8.46
N ALA A 162 -1.87 0.03 -7.55
CA ALA A 162 -0.69 -0.81 -7.38
C ALA A 162 -0.41 -1.63 -8.65
N ALA A 163 -1.45 -2.25 -9.24
CA ALA A 163 -1.33 -2.99 -10.50
C ALA A 163 -0.85 -2.09 -11.66
N ALA A 164 -1.32 -0.85 -11.75
CA ALA A 164 -0.85 0.11 -12.75
C ALA A 164 0.64 0.46 -12.55
N VAL A 165 1.07 0.69 -11.31
CA VAL A 165 2.48 0.93 -10.98
C VAL A 165 3.35 -0.27 -11.35
N LEU A 166 2.95 -1.48 -10.96
CA LEU A 166 3.67 -2.71 -11.27
C LEU A 166 3.74 -2.96 -12.78
N GLY A 167 2.65 -2.73 -13.51
CA GLY A 167 2.61 -2.82 -14.97
C GLY A 167 3.60 -1.87 -15.64
N LEU A 168 3.71 -0.64 -15.14
CA LEU A 168 4.70 0.33 -15.63
C LEU A 168 6.15 -0.04 -15.29
N ILE A 169 6.37 -0.65 -14.12
CA ILE A 169 7.70 -1.20 -13.76
C ILE A 169 8.08 -2.31 -14.73
N VAL A 170 7.20 -3.29 -14.96
CA VAL A 170 7.42 -4.39 -15.91
C VAL A 170 7.69 -3.86 -17.31
N TYR A 171 6.84 -2.94 -17.79
CA TYR A 171 7.04 -2.28 -19.08
C TYR A 171 8.40 -1.57 -19.17
N GLY A 172 8.77 -0.79 -18.16
CA GLY A 172 10.05 -0.08 -18.10
C GLY A 172 11.26 -1.02 -18.11
N VAL A 173 11.17 -2.15 -17.41
CA VAL A 173 12.22 -3.19 -17.38
C VAL A 173 12.36 -3.84 -18.77
N ILE A 174 11.27 -4.29 -19.39
CA ILE A 174 11.28 -4.91 -20.72
C ILE A 174 11.87 -3.96 -21.77
N ARG A 175 11.46 -2.69 -21.75
CA ARG A 175 11.98 -1.67 -22.68
C ARG A 175 13.48 -1.42 -22.52
N ARG A 176 14.01 -1.54 -21.31
CA ARG A 176 15.46 -1.42 -21.05
C ARG A 176 16.23 -2.66 -21.50
N ALA A 177 15.69 -3.85 -21.23
CA ALA A 177 16.31 -5.10 -21.64
C ALA A 177 16.40 -5.23 -23.17
N THR A 178 15.38 -4.76 -23.89
CA THR A 178 15.31 -4.85 -25.37
C THR A 178 16.09 -3.76 -26.12
N GLY A 179 16.85 -2.89 -25.43
CA GLY A 179 17.63 -1.83 -26.07
C GLY A 179 16.80 -0.68 -26.69
N ARG A 180 15.48 -0.84 -26.82
CA ARG A 180 14.52 0.18 -27.29
C ARG A 180 14.34 1.35 -26.30
N GLY A 181 15.09 1.34 -25.20
CA GLY A 181 15.06 2.33 -24.13
C GLY A 181 16.24 3.33 -24.12
N ARG A 182 17.21 3.21 -25.03
CA ARG A 182 18.22 4.27 -25.26
C ARG A 182 17.62 5.43 -26.04
#